data_AF-A0A7Y6UVH6-F1
#
_entry.id   AF-A0A7Y6UVH6-F1
#
_cell.length_a   1.000
_cell.length_b   1.000
_cell.length_c   1.000
_cell.angle_alpha   90.00
_cell.angle_beta   90.00
_cell.angle_gamma   90.00
#
_symmetry.space_group_name_H-M   'P 1'
#
loop_
_entity.id
_entity.type
_entity.pdbx_description
1 polymer ?
#
loop_
_entity_poly.entity_id
_entity_poly.type
_entity_poly.pdbx_seq_one_letter_code
_entity_poly.pdbx_strand_id
1 'polypeptide(L)'
;MDTNQLKKMKRHRRTYRFMGFIWALVGAKLLFSFVPLLFDPSSTISSNGILTNDMGTKVSAVVFCGAFVIAGLCFLFVPDRLLDRLFIWRQSMLSQFTFWRK
;
A
#
# COMPACT_ATOMS: atom_id res chain seq x y z
N MET A 1 17.20 -5.32 -26.69
CA MET A 1 16.52 -5.84 -25.49
C MET A 1 15.40 -6.76 -25.95
N ASP A 2 15.37 -7.99 -25.45
CA ASP A 2 14.45 -9.02 -25.93
C ASP A 2 12.98 -8.62 -25.68
N THR A 3 12.09 -8.81 -26.66
CA THR A 3 10.70 -8.33 -26.61
C THR A 3 9.92 -8.93 -25.44
N ASN A 4 10.28 -10.16 -25.06
CA ASN A 4 9.73 -10.87 -23.91
C ASN A 4 10.13 -10.22 -22.57
N GLN A 5 11.35 -9.69 -22.45
CA GLN A 5 11.81 -8.98 -21.24
C GLN A 5 11.09 -7.65 -21.08
N LEU A 6 10.89 -6.91 -22.17
CA LEU A 6 10.10 -5.66 -22.17
C LEU A 6 8.65 -5.90 -21.72
N LYS A 7 8.00 -6.99 -22.18
CA LYS A 7 6.67 -7.38 -21.71
C LYS A 7 6.66 -7.68 -20.20
N LYS A 8 7.65 -8.40 -19.69
CA LYS A 8 7.79 -8.71 -18.25
C LYS A 8 7.96 -7.44 -17.41
N MET A 9 8.79 -6.49 -17.86
CA MET A 9 8.96 -5.19 -17.18
C MET A 9 7.65 -4.40 -17.15
N LYS A 10 6.94 -4.28 -18.28
CA LYS A 10 5.64 -3.60 -18.32
C LYS A 10 4.63 -4.23 -17.37
N ARG A 11 4.57 -5.57 -17.32
CA ARG A 11 3.70 -6.30 -16.39
C ARG A 11 4.08 -6.01 -14.94
N HIS A 12 5.37 -6.02 -14.62
CA HIS A 12 5.88 -5.70 -13.29
C HIS A 12 5.47 -4.30 -12.83
N ARG A 13 5.65 -3.28 -13.68
CA ARG A 13 5.18 -1.92 -13.37
C ARG A 13 3.68 -1.88 -13.11
N ARG A 14 2.88 -2.52 -13.97
CA ARG A 14 1.42 -2.60 -13.79
C ARG A 14 1.04 -3.25 -12.46
N THR A 15 1.74 -4.30 -12.04
CA THR A 15 1.48 -4.95 -10.75
C THR A 15 1.70 -4.00 -9.58
N TYR A 16 2.79 -3.22 -9.57
CA TYR A 16 3.01 -2.22 -8.51
C TYR A 16 1.95 -1.12 -8.50
N ARG A 17 1.56 -0.61 -9.67
CA ARG A 17 0.48 0.39 -9.78
C ARG A 17 -0.85 -0.19 -9.30
N PHE A 18 -1.14 -1.44 -9.63
CA PHE A 18 -2.33 -2.14 -9.18
C PHE A 18 -2.34 -2.33 -7.65
N MET A 19 -1.21 -2.73 -7.06
CA MET A 19 -1.07 -2.80 -5.60
C MET A 19 -1.32 -1.43 -4.96
N GLY A 20 -0.73 -0.36 -5.50
CA GLY A 20 -0.99 1.00 -5.04
C GLY A 20 -2.46 1.40 -5.12
N PHE A 21 -3.14 1.05 -6.22
CA PHE A 21 -4.57 1.29 -6.38
C PHE A 21 -5.41 0.57 -5.33
N ILE A 22 -5.14 -0.72 -5.07
CA ILE A 22 -5.85 -1.48 -4.04
C ILE A 22 -5.64 -0.89 -2.65
N TRP A 23 -4.40 -0.52 -2.31
CA TRP A 23 -4.08 0.13 -1.04
C TRP A 23 -4.82 1.46 -0.86
N ALA A 24 -4.81 2.30 -1.90
CA ALA A 24 -5.52 3.58 -1.89
C ALA A 24 -7.03 3.39 -1.75
N LEU A 25 -7.61 2.42 -2.46
CA LEU A 25 -9.04 2.12 -2.41
C LEU A 25 -9.45 1.61 -1.01
N VAL A 26 -8.69 0.68 -0.43
CA VAL A 26 -8.96 0.17 0.91
C VAL A 26 -8.84 1.29 1.95
N GLY A 27 -7.76 2.06 1.91
CA GLY A 27 -7.57 3.21 2.80
C GLY A 27 -8.69 4.25 2.68
N ALA A 28 -9.14 4.54 1.45
CA ALA A 28 -10.22 5.50 1.20
C ALA A 28 -11.56 5.00 1.75
N LYS A 29 -11.87 3.70 1.59
CA LYS A 29 -13.06 3.09 2.20
C LYS A 29 -13.02 3.16 3.72
N LEU A 30 -11.87 2.85 4.32
CA LEU A 30 -11.71 2.93 5.76
C LEU A 30 -11.87 4.37 6.26
N LEU A 31 -11.23 5.34 5.62
CA LEU A 31 -11.41 6.76 5.96
C LEU A 31 -12.87 7.19 5.84
N PHE A 32 -13.57 6.77 4.79
CA PHE A 32 -14.99 7.10 4.63
C PHE A 32 -15.85 6.58 5.80
N SER A 33 -15.49 5.44 6.40
CA SER A 33 -16.16 4.91 7.59
C SER A 33 -15.73 5.58 8.90
N PHE A 34 -14.44 5.90 9.07
CA PHE A 34 -13.90 6.41 10.34
C PHE A 34 -13.96 7.94 10.48
N VAL A 35 -13.92 8.69 9.38
CA VAL A 35 -14.00 10.17 9.43
C VAL A 35 -15.33 10.65 10.02
N PRO A 36 -16.51 10.09 9.68
CA PRO A 36 -17.76 10.47 10.33
C PRO A 36 -17.77 10.20 11.85
N LEU A 37 -17.18 9.06 12.28
CA LEU A 37 -17.07 8.71 13.70
C LEU A 37 -16.22 9.72 14.47
N LEU A 38 -15.24 10.35 13.81
CA LEU A 38 -14.42 11.40 14.40
C LEU A 38 -15.24 12.65 14.77
N PHE A 39 -16.24 13.00 13.96
CA PHE A 39 -17.09 14.17 14.16
C PHE A 39 -18.33 13.89 15.02
N ASP A 40 -18.65 12.62 15.27
CA ASP A 40 -19.73 12.23 16.16
C ASP A 40 -19.21 12.04 17.60
N PRO A 41 -19.55 12.95 18.53
CA PRO A 41 -19.11 12.88 19.93
C PRO A 41 -19.81 11.76 20.72
N SER A 42 -20.85 11.10 20.19
CA SER A 42 -21.54 9.99 20.84
C SER A 42 -21.06 8.62 20.36
N SER A 43 -20.35 8.58 19.22
CA SER A 43 -19.86 7.33 18.64
C SER A 43 -18.78 6.68 19.51
N THR A 44 -18.80 5.35 19.60
CA THR A 44 -17.78 4.58 20.32
C THR A 44 -17.03 3.67 19.37
N ILE A 45 -15.73 3.50 19.61
CA ILE A 45 -14.87 2.58 18.88
C ILE A 45 -14.26 1.57 19.86
N SER A 46 -14.10 0.31 19.42
CA SER A 46 -13.42 -0.71 20.23
C SER A 46 -11.92 -0.60 20.01
N SER A 47 -11.18 -0.31 21.08
CA SER A 47 -9.72 -0.24 21.09
C SER A 47 -9.19 -1.22 22.12
N ASN A 48 -8.40 -2.20 21.69
CA ASN A 48 -7.88 -3.28 22.54
C ASN A 48 -8.99 -4.04 23.31
N GLY A 49 -10.19 -4.15 22.73
CA GLY A 49 -11.34 -4.82 23.35
C GLY A 49 -12.17 -3.95 24.29
N ILE A 50 -11.80 -2.69 24.51
CA ILE A 50 -12.54 -1.74 25.35
C ILE A 50 -13.23 -0.72 24.45
N LEU A 51 -14.52 -0.48 24.69
CA LEU A 51 -15.25 0.60 24.02
C LEU A 51 -14.81 1.95 24.58
N THR A 52 -14.31 2.81 23.71
CA THR A 52 -13.89 4.16 24.07
C THR A 52 -14.52 5.20 23.14
N ASN A 53 -14.83 6.36 23.71
CA ASN A 53 -15.26 7.56 23.01
C ASN A 53 -14.14 8.62 22.98
N ASP A 54 -12.95 8.26 23.45
CA ASP A 54 -11.83 9.19 23.48
C ASP A 54 -11.46 9.68 22.07
N MET A 55 -11.37 11.00 21.92
CA MET A 55 -11.06 11.64 20.66
C MET A 55 -9.66 11.28 20.16
N GLY A 56 -8.68 11.15 21.06
CA GLY A 56 -7.31 10.76 20.70
C GLY A 56 -7.27 9.39 20.03
N THR A 57 -8.04 8.44 20.56
CA THR A 57 -8.19 7.11 19.98
C THR A 57 -8.88 7.13 18.61
N LYS A 58 -9.88 8.00 18.41
CA LYS A 58 -10.54 8.14 17.10
C LYS A 58 -9.59 8.76 16.06
N VAL A 59 -8.83 9.79 16.46
CA VAL A 59 -7.83 10.42 15.59
C VAL A 59 -6.78 9.40 15.16
N SER A 60 -6.25 8.60 16.09
CA SER A 60 -5.23 7.60 15.75
C SER A 60 -5.76 6.55 14.77
N ALA A 61 -7.01 6.11 14.91
CA ALA A 61 -7.65 5.22 13.95
C ALA A 61 -7.78 5.86 12.55
N VAL A 62 -8.20 7.12 12.46
CA VAL A 62 -8.29 7.86 11.19
C VAL A 62 -6.90 8.04 10.55
N VAL A 63 -5.89 8.42 11.34
CA VAL A 63 -4.50 8.57 10.87
C VAL A 63 -3.96 7.24 10.34
N PHE A 64 -4.21 6.14 11.04
CA PHE A 64 -3.84 4.79 10.58
C PHE A 64 -4.50 4.46 9.23
N CYS A 65 -5.80 4.73 9.07
CA CYS A 65 -6.49 4.55 7.80
C CYS A 65 -5.91 5.44 6.68
N GLY A 66 -5.57 6.69 7.02
CA GLY A 66 -4.91 7.63 6.11
C GLY A 66 -3.54 7.15 5.63
N ALA A 67 -2.79 6.45 6.48
CA ALA A 67 -1.50 5.88 6.10
C ALA A 67 -1.61 4.87 4.93
N PHE A 68 -2.70 4.08 4.86
CA PHE A 68 -2.94 3.19 3.72
C PHE A 68 -3.17 3.95 2.42
N VAL A 69 -3.90 5.06 2.48
CA VAL A 69 -4.10 5.93 1.31
C VAL A 69 -2.77 6.50 0.85
N ILE A 70 -1.98 7.06 1.78
CA ILE A 70 -0.67 7.64 1.46
C ILE A 70 0.25 6.58 0.85
N ALA A 71 0.35 5.39 1.47
CA ALA A 71 1.14 4.30 0.92
C ALA A 71 0.66 3.87 -0.48
N GLY A 72 -0.66 3.77 -0.67
CA GLY A 72 -1.27 3.46 -1.97
C GLY A 72 -0.92 4.50 -3.04
N LEU A 73 -1.02 5.79 -2.70
CA LEU A 73 -0.63 6.90 -3.56
C LEU A 73 0.87 6.87 -3.89
N CYS A 74 1.72 6.59 -2.89
CA CYS A 74 3.16 6.41 -3.12
C CYS A 74 3.40 5.36 -4.21
N PHE A 75 2.83 4.16 -4.08
CA PHE A 75 2.93 3.09 -5.09
C PHE A 75 2.33 3.48 -6.45
N LEU A 76 1.22 4.21 -6.43
CA LEU A 76 0.54 4.72 -7.62
C LEU A 76 1.33 5.78 -8.36
N PHE A 77 2.26 6.50 -7.72
CA PHE A 77 3.04 7.58 -8.32
C PHE A 77 4.55 7.30 -8.38
N VAL A 78 5.03 6.12 -7.95
CA VAL A 78 6.45 5.76 -8.06
C VAL A 78 6.92 5.94 -9.52
N PRO A 79 8.04 6.65 -9.77
CA PRO A 79 8.57 6.81 -11.11
C PRO A 79 9.01 5.48 -11.70
N ASP A 80 8.72 5.28 -12.99
CA ASP A 80 9.01 4.03 -13.71
C ASP A 80 10.48 3.59 -13.62
N ARG A 81 11.41 4.55 -13.56
CA ARG A 81 12.85 4.30 -13.40
C ARG A 81 13.18 3.51 -12.12
N LEU A 82 12.46 3.76 -11.03
CA LEU A 82 12.66 3.04 -9.77
C LEU A 82 12.11 1.61 -9.86
N LEU A 83 10.94 1.45 -10.48
CA LEU A 83 10.36 0.13 -10.71
C LEU A 83 11.22 -0.74 -11.63
N ASP A 84 11.87 -0.13 -12.63
CA ASP A 84 12.82 -0.84 -13.49
C ASP A 84 14.07 -1.28 -12.73
N ARG A 85 14.64 -0.40 -11.89
CA ARG A 85 15.77 -0.76 -11.03
C ARG A 85 15.42 -1.90 -10.08
N LEU A 86 14.25 -1.84 -9.46
CA LEU A 86 13.71 -2.92 -8.62
C LEU A 86 13.55 -4.23 -9.39
N PHE A 87 13.05 -4.17 -10.63
CA PHE A 87 12.90 -5.34 -11.48
C PHE A 87 14.26 -6.01 -11.77
N ILE A 88 15.25 -5.22 -12.18
CA ILE A 88 16.60 -5.70 -12.50
C ILE A 88 17.26 -6.28 -11.23
N TRP A 89 17.17 -5.57 -10.11
CA TRP A 89 17.72 -6.02 -8.84
C TRP A 89 17.08 -7.34 -8.39
N ARG A 90 15.75 -7.46 -8.49
CA ARG A 90 15.02 -8.70 -8.20
C ARG A 90 15.47 -9.85 -9.11
N GLN A 91 15.64 -9.61 -10.41
CA GLN A 91 16.15 -10.62 -11.33
C GLN A 91 17.58 -11.06 -10.97
N SER A 92 18.46 -10.11 -10.62
CA SER A 92 19.83 -10.38 -10.19
C SER A 92 19.88 -11.25 -8.93
N MET A 93 19.09 -10.90 -7.92
CA MET A 93 18.94 -11.68 -6.68
C MET A 93 18.45 -13.10 -6.95
N LEU A 94 17.41 -13.25 -7.79
CA LEU A 94 16.90 -14.56 -8.16
C LEU A 94 17.94 -15.39 -8.91
N SER A 95 18.72 -14.80 -9.84
CA SER A 95 19.79 -15.54 -10.53
C SER A 95 20.89 -15.99 -9.57
N GLN A 96 21.31 -15.14 -8.63
CA GLN A 96 22.30 -15.52 -7.61
C GLN A 96 21.78 -16.65 -6.72
N PHE A 97 20.53 -16.56 -6.29
CA PHE A 97 19.90 -17.60 -5.47
C PHE A 97 19.77 -18.94 -6.22
N THR A 98 19.43 -18.90 -7.50
CA THR A 98 19.28 -20.12 -8.32
C THR A 98 20.64 -20.74 -8.66
N PHE A 99 21.68 -19.92 -8.82
CA PHE A 99 23.07 -20.37 -8.99
C PHE A 99 23.60 -21.06 -7.73
N TRP A 100 23.31 -20.51 -6.54
CA TRP A 100 23.72 -21.09 -5.26
C TRP A 100 23.01 -22.41 -4.90
N ARG A 101 21.92 -22.73 -5.61
CA ARG A 101 21.14 -23.97 -5.44
C ARG A 101 21.53 -25.10 -6.39
N LYS A 102 22.43 -24.85 -7.36
CA LYS A 102 23.01 -25.85 -8.25
C LYS A 102 24.38 -26.26 -7.75
#